data_AF-A0A8X6MN97-F1
#
_entry.id   AF-A0A8X6MN97-F1
#
_cell.length_a   1.000
_cell.length_b   1.000
_cell.length_c   1.000
_cell.angle_alpha   90.00
_cell.angle_beta   90.00
_cell.angle_gamma   90.00
#
_symmetry.space_group_name_H-M   'P 1'
#
loop_
_entity.id
_entity.type
_entity.pdbx_description
1 polymer ?
#
loop_
_entity_poly.entity_id
_entity_poly.type
_entity_poly.pdbx_seq_one_letter_code
_entity_poly.pdbx_strand_id
1 'polypeptide(L)'
;MNPKLFKDNEWNEGREKINEKGRFQGKKLLEVGSGAIVHNIASASAYFPVIVQSDFVEDNRETLKRWHKKDSPLDWSEFLNIPAKLEDYKSDVNEVRAKLESRIRNAVKAVVHCDFLSDDVLNLDEIPNEAAPPYDLIIAMLCLEVPCVDFESFVNALKRLNKLLKRGGGIIISSYIGMGTWNVGKKIFPHLKLNLTEILMAVDMAGFGNHDVRSYSPILSKHPWQYNGYYCIASEKL
;
A
#
# COMPACT_ATOMS: atom_id res chain seq x y z
N MET A 1 -13.40 -33.69 0.18
CA MET A 1 -12.22 -33.21 -0.59
C MET A 1 -11.11 -32.86 0.39
N ASN A 2 -9.89 -33.24 0.03
CA ASN A 2 -8.74 -33.50 0.91
C ASN A 2 -8.08 -32.22 1.49
N PRO A 3 -7.99 -32.03 2.82
CA PRO A 3 -7.39 -30.84 3.44
C PRO A 3 -5.86 -30.92 3.56
N LYS A 4 -5.16 -31.29 2.48
CA LYS A 4 -3.69 -31.40 2.45
C LYS A 4 -3.11 -30.63 1.28
N LEU A 5 -3.04 -29.30 1.41
CA LEU A 5 -2.28 -28.41 0.52
C LEU A 5 -1.65 -27.25 1.30
N PHE A 6 -1.03 -27.56 2.44
CA PHE A 6 0.05 -26.75 2.99
C PHE A 6 1.11 -27.73 3.48
N LYS A 7 2.16 -27.92 2.68
CA LYS A 7 3.38 -28.59 3.14
C LYS A 7 4.24 -27.52 3.79
N ASP A 8 4.48 -27.65 5.09
CA ASP A 8 5.22 -26.74 5.97
C ASP A 8 6.74 -26.65 5.69
N ASN A 9 7.23 -26.87 4.47
CA ASN A 9 8.65 -27.15 4.24
C ASN A 9 9.41 -26.17 3.33
N GLU A 10 8.92 -24.95 3.07
CA GLU A 10 9.69 -23.94 2.29
C GLU A 10 9.83 -22.58 3.01
N TRP A 11 9.55 -22.51 4.31
CA TRP A 11 9.58 -21.25 5.08
C TRP A 11 10.77 -21.09 6.04
N ASN A 12 11.74 -22.02 6.05
CA ASN A 12 12.76 -22.07 7.11
C ASN A 12 14.24 -21.99 6.67
N GLU A 13 14.54 -21.81 5.38
CA GLU A 13 15.93 -21.66 4.93
C GLU A 13 16.13 -20.26 4.34
N GLY A 14 16.65 -19.34 5.16
CA GLY A 14 16.98 -17.98 4.71
C GLY A 14 16.93 -16.87 5.76
N ARG A 15 16.83 -17.15 7.06
CA ARG A 15 17.09 -16.12 8.09
C ARG A 15 18.60 -15.98 8.32
N GLU A 16 19.33 -15.61 7.28
CA GLU A 16 20.53 -14.80 7.51
C GLU A 16 20.06 -13.52 8.18
N LYS A 17 20.79 -13.06 9.21
CA LYS A 17 20.49 -11.80 9.90
C LYS A 17 20.61 -10.65 8.90
N ILE A 18 19.52 -10.35 8.22
CA ILE A 18 19.35 -9.12 7.46
C ILE A 18 19.57 -7.99 8.46
N ASN A 19 20.54 -7.14 8.13
CA ASN A 19 20.87 -5.90 8.83
C ASN A 19 19.60 -5.28 9.46
N GLU A 20 19.62 -4.94 10.75
CA GLU A 20 18.46 -4.40 11.51
C GLU A 20 17.85 -3.12 10.90
N LYS A 21 18.48 -2.58 9.84
CA LYS A 21 17.99 -1.48 9.02
C LYS A 21 17.44 -2.02 7.70
N GLY A 22 16.11 -2.04 7.57
CA GLY A 22 15.42 -2.35 6.31
C GLY A 22 15.81 -1.44 5.14
N ARG A 23 15.46 -1.83 3.91
CA ARG A 23 15.83 -1.11 2.68
C ARG A 23 15.47 0.38 2.68
N PHE A 24 14.26 0.72 3.14
CA PHE A 24 13.80 2.10 3.23
C PHE A 24 13.95 2.61 4.67
N GLN A 25 14.59 3.77 4.81
CA GLN A 25 14.92 4.39 6.11
C GLN A 25 14.37 5.81 6.18
N GLY A 26 13.77 6.17 7.31
CA GLY A 26 13.22 7.50 7.50
C GLY A 26 12.19 7.57 8.62
N LYS A 27 11.41 8.65 8.61
CA LYS A 27 10.35 8.91 9.58
C LYS A 27 8.97 9.06 8.96
N LYS A 28 8.91 9.66 7.76
CA LYS A 28 7.70 10.12 7.08
C LYS A 28 7.31 9.17 5.95
N LEU A 29 6.12 8.61 6.06
CA LEU A 29 5.52 7.75 5.04
C LEU A 29 4.23 8.38 4.54
N LEU A 30 3.99 8.28 3.23
CA LEU A 30 2.71 8.61 2.61
C LEU A 30 2.10 7.32 2.07
N GLU A 31 0.88 7.00 2.49
CA GLU A 31 0.05 6.00 1.82
C GLU A 31 -0.92 6.74 0.89
N VAL A 32 -0.89 6.40 -0.40
CA VAL A 32 -1.80 6.98 -1.40
C VAL A 32 -2.83 5.97 -1.86
N GLY A 33 -4.09 6.43 -1.99
CA GLY A 33 -5.21 5.57 -2.34
C GLY A 33 -5.50 4.56 -1.24
N SER A 34 -5.49 5.00 0.02
CA SER A 34 -5.76 4.15 1.19
C SER A 34 -7.12 3.46 1.13
N GLY A 35 -8.06 3.98 0.33
CA GLY A 35 -9.45 3.54 0.35
C GLY A 35 -10.04 3.69 1.75
N ALA A 36 -10.93 2.77 2.12
CA ALA A 36 -11.47 2.70 3.47
C ALA A 36 -10.68 1.69 4.36
N ILE A 37 -9.46 1.28 3.99
CA ILE A 37 -8.74 0.16 4.64
C ILE A 37 -7.55 0.61 5.49
N VAL A 38 -7.26 -0.11 6.57
CA VAL A 38 -6.28 0.32 7.60
C VAL A 38 -5.01 -0.52 7.66
N HIS A 39 -4.99 -1.68 6.99
CA HIS A 39 -3.96 -2.71 7.20
C HIS A 39 -2.72 -2.56 6.30
N ASN A 40 -2.78 -1.82 5.20
CA ASN A 40 -1.66 -1.61 4.28
C ASN A 40 -0.42 -1.01 4.96
N ILE A 41 -0.63 -0.14 5.95
CA ILE A 41 0.43 0.52 6.72
C ILE A 41 0.81 -0.24 8.00
N ALA A 42 0.19 -1.38 8.28
CA ALA A 42 0.34 -2.09 9.55
C ALA A 42 1.80 -2.42 9.86
N SER A 43 2.49 -3.12 8.96
CA SER A 43 3.91 -3.46 9.13
C SER A 43 4.81 -2.24 9.01
N ALA A 44 4.46 -1.27 8.15
CA ALA A 44 5.23 -0.04 7.98
C ALA A 44 5.22 0.85 9.24
N SER A 45 4.13 0.82 10.03
CA SER A 45 4.02 1.58 11.28
C SER A 45 5.06 1.22 12.35
N ALA A 46 5.74 0.06 12.21
CA ALA A 46 6.87 -0.31 13.06
C ALA A 46 8.13 0.54 12.80
N TYR A 47 8.25 1.10 11.59
CA TYR A 47 9.46 1.78 11.12
C TYR A 47 9.23 3.27 10.84
N PHE A 48 7.99 3.66 10.51
CA PHE A 48 7.63 5.03 10.15
C PHE A 48 6.66 5.62 11.18
N PRO A 49 7.16 6.44 12.14
CA PRO A 49 6.33 7.03 13.19
C PRO A 49 5.48 8.23 12.74
N VAL A 50 5.65 8.71 11.51
CA VAL A 50 4.88 9.82 10.91
C VAL A 50 4.28 9.32 9.60
N ILE A 51 2.99 9.01 9.61
CA ILE A 51 2.26 8.50 8.45
C ILE A 51 1.18 9.50 8.04
N VAL A 52 1.10 9.80 6.75
CA VAL A 52 -0.05 10.45 6.13
C VAL A 52 -0.77 9.39 5.30
N GLN A 53 -2.07 9.23 5.53
CA GLN A 53 -2.94 8.45 4.65
C GLN A 53 -3.68 9.41 3.72
N SER A 54 -3.94 9.01 2.50
CA SER A 54 -4.69 9.84 1.57
C SER A 54 -5.58 9.02 0.64
N ASP A 55 -6.74 9.58 0.30
CA ASP A 55 -7.67 8.98 -0.66
C ASP A 55 -8.44 10.06 -1.42
N PHE A 56 -8.85 9.77 -2.65
CA PHE A 56 -9.66 10.68 -3.46
C PHE A 56 -11.11 10.77 -2.95
N VAL A 57 -11.69 9.65 -2.52
CA VAL A 57 -13.10 9.57 -2.14
C VAL A 57 -13.29 10.03 -0.69
N GLU A 58 -14.20 10.98 -0.47
CA GLU A 58 -14.45 11.54 0.88
C GLU A 58 -14.94 10.51 1.89
N ASP A 59 -15.89 9.65 1.50
CA ASP A 59 -16.44 8.60 2.36
C ASP A 59 -15.36 7.61 2.86
N ASN A 60 -14.36 7.34 2.02
CA ASN A 60 -13.21 6.52 2.39
C ASN A 60 -12.39 7.20 3.49
N ARG A 61 -12.07 8.50 3.30
CA ARG A 61 -11.33 9.30 4.28
C ARG A 61 -12.08 9.42 5.60
N GLU A 62 -13.39 9.66 5.58
CA GLU A 62 -14.19 9.74 6.80
C GLU A 62 -14.24 8.39 7.54
N THR A 63 -14.33 7.28 6.81
CA THR A 63 -14.23 5.93 7.39
C THR A 63 -12.89 5.72 8.11
N LEU A 64 -11.77 6.10 7.48
CA LEU A 64 -10.43 6.03 8.09
C LEU A 64 -10.33 6.93 9.33
N LYS A 65 -10.79 8.19 9.24
CA LYS A 65 -10.79 9.14 10.36
C LYS A 65 -11.56 8.57 11.57
N ARG A 66 -12.71 7.95 11.34
CA ARG A 66 -13.48 7.29 12.42
C ARG A 66 -12.74 6.11 13.03
N TRP A 67 -12.05 5.30 12.23
CA TRP A 67 -11.24 4.20 12.77
C TRP A 67 -10.09 4.69 13.66
N HIS A 68 -9.40 5.76 13.24
CA HIS A 68 -8.34 6.38 14.05
C HIS A 68 -8.86 6.98 15.36
N LYS A 69 -10.08 7.55 15.34
CA LYS A 69 -10.77 8.06 16.52
C LYS A 69 -11.41 6.98 17.40
N LYS A 70 -11.27 5.70 17.06
CA LYS A 70 -11.93 4.56 17.73
C LYS A 70 -13.47 4.66 17.72
N ASP A 71 -14.02 5.26 16.67
CA ASP A 71 -15.46 5.44 16.43
C ASP A 71 -15.93 4.70 15.16
N SER A 72 -15.09 3.86 14.56
CA SER A 72 -15.49 3.07 13.39
C SER A 72 -16.45 1.94 13.79
N PRO A 73 -17.55 1.71 13.05
CA PRO A 73 -18.43 0.57 13.25
C PRO A 73 -17.89 -0.70 12.57
N LEU A 74 -16.85 -0.57 11.72
CA LEU A 74 -16.23 -1.67 11.01
C LEU A 74 -15.19 -2.37 11.89
N ASP A 75 -15.27 -3.69 11.97
CA ASP A 75 -14.27 -4.54 12.60
C ASP A 75 -13.17 -4.90 11.59
N TRP A 76 -11.94 -4.51 11.92
CA TRP A 76 -10.74 -4.78 11.12
C TRP A 76 -9.90 -5.93 11.68
N SER A 77 -10.39 -6.64 12.70
CA SER A 77 -9.62 -7.63 13.45
C SER A 77 -9.04 -8.73 12.56
N GLU A 78 -9.82 -9.31 11.65
CA GLU A 78 -9.33 -10.38 10.77
C GLU A 78 -8.21 -9.92 9.84
N PHE A 79 -8.31 -8.71 9.29
CA PHE A 79 -7.26 -8.15 8.42
C PHE A 79 -6.00 -7.79 9.22
N LEU A 80 -6.15 -7.30 10.46
CA LEU A 80 -5.03 -6.92 11.32
C LEU A 80 -4.40 -8.12 12.05
N ASN A 81 -5.13 -9.23 12.19
CA ASN A 81 -4.59 -10.49 12.69
C ASN A 81 -3.51 -11.06 11.77
N ILE A 82 -3.57 -10.79 10.47
CA ILE A 82 -2.57 -11.23 9.50
C ILE A 82 -1.20 -10.61 9.81
N PRO A 83 -0.99 -9.28 9.76
CA PRO A 83 0.28 -8.66 10.12
C PRO A 83 0.64 -8.90 11.59
N ALA A 84 -0.32 -8.96 12.52
CA ALA A 84 -0.03 -9.28 13.92
C ALA A 84 0.66 -10.65 14.08
N LYS A 85 0.13 -11.71 13.45
CA LYS A 85 0.74 -13.05 13.47
C LYS A 85 2.09 -13.09 12.77
N LEU A 86 2.28 -12.28 11.73
CA LEU A 86 3.57 -12.18 11.04
C LEU A 86 4.63 -11.47 11.90
N GLU A 87 4.24 -10.47 12.69
CA GLU A 87 5.13 -9.76 13.62
C GLU A 87 5.48 -10.60 14.84
N ASP A 88 4.51 -11.34 15.40
CA ASP A 88 4.73 -12.26 16.51
C ASP A 88 3.75 -13.44 16.47
N TYR A 89 4.21 -14.56 15.95
CA TYR A 89 3.41 -15.78 15.83
C TYR A 89 3.32 -16.60 17.12
N LYS A 90 4.10 -16.24 18.16
CA LYS A 90 4.18 -17.01 19.41
C LYS A 90 3.24 -16.45 20.48
N SER A 91 3.04 -15.14 20.50
CA SER A 91 2.19 -14.46 21.46
C SER A 91 0.69 -14.55 21.12
N ASP A 92 -0.17 -14.20 22.07
CA ASP A 92 -1.61 -14.09 21.84
C ASP A 92 -1.90 -13.03 20.77
N VAL A 93 -2.57 -13.44 19.68
CA VAL A 93 -2.84 -12.58 18.54
C VAL A 93 -3.67 -11.34 18.90
N ASN A 94 -4.55 -11.41 19.90
CA ASN A 94 -5.36 -10.27 20.31
C ASN A 94 -4.49 -9.21 21.02
N GLU A 95 -3.53 -9.63 21.84
CA GLU A 95 -2.59 -8.71 22.47
C GLU A 95 -1.65 -8.05 21.46
N VAL A 96 -1.14 -8.83 20.51
CA VAL A 96 -0.28 -8.31 19.43
C VAL A 96 -1.08 -7.37 18.53
N ARG A 97 -2.31 -7.73 18.16
CA ARG A 97 -3.22 -6.88 17.39
C ARG A 97 -3.50 -5.58 18.13
N ALA A 98 -3.82 -5.60 19.42
CA ALA A 98 -4.08 -4.39 20.21
C ALA A 98 -2.89 -3.42 20.21
N LYS A 99 -1.65 -3.95 20.31
CA LYS A 99 -0.42 -3.15 20.21
C LYS A 99 -0.23 -2.57 18.81
N LEU A 100 -0.41 -3.39 17.77
CA LEU A 100 -0.35 -2.97 16.36
C LEU A 100 -1.36 -1.85 16.07
N GLU A 101 -2.59 -2.04 16.50
CA GLU A 101 -3.68 -1.09 16.39
C GLU A 101 -3.37 0.25 17.06
N SER A 102 -2.80 0.22 18.27
CA SER A 102 -2.35 1.44 18.95
C SER A 102 -1.18 2.09 18.19
N ARG A 103 -0.25 1.30 17.66
CA ARG A 103 0.91 1.80 16.91
C ARG A 103 0.49 2.51 15.63
N ILE A 104 -0.42 1.93 14.86
CA ILE A 104 -0.97 2.56 13.64
C ILE A 104 -1.62 3.90 13.97
N ARG A 105 -2.53 3.94 14.96
CA ARG A 105 -3.23 5.19 15.35
C ARG A 105 -2.27 6.26 15.86
N ASN A 106 -1.20 5.86 16.54
CA ASN A 106 -0.17 6.79 16.99
C ASN A 106 0.70 7.31 15.83
N ALA A 107 0.95 6.50 14.81
CA ALA A 107 1.80 6.86 13.68
C ALA A 107 1.09 7.78 12.67
N VAL A 108 -0.21 7.58 12.44
CA VAL A 108 -0.99 8.40 11.49
C VAL A 108 -1.22 9.80 12.04
N LYS A 109 -0.78 10.83 11.29
CA LYS A 109 -0.88 12.24 11.66
C LYS A 109 -2.00 12.98 10.92
N ALA A 110 -2.33 12.51 9.72
CA ALA A 110 -3.40 13.09 8.91
C ALA A 110 -4.00 12.06 7.96
N VAL A 111 -5.28 12.27 7.63
CA VAL A 111 -6.01 11.59 6.55
C VAL A 111 -6.53 12.68 5.61
N VAL A 112 -5.95 12.79 4.42
CA VAL A 112 -6.13 13.96 3.54
C VAL A 112 -6.63 13.58 2.15
N HIS A 113 -7.19 14.55 1.43
CA HIS A 113 -7.52 14.36 0.01
C HIS A 113 -6.24 14.16 -0.83
N CYS A 114 -6.30 13.22 -1.77
CA CYS A 114 -5.30 13.12 -2.84
C CYS A 114 -5.91 12.96 -4.23
N ASP A 115 -5.27 13.57 -5.22
CA ASP A 115 -5.56 13.37 -6.65
C ASP A 115 -4.24 13.28 -7.42
N PHE A 116 -3.81 12.07 -7.77
CA PHE A 116 -2.55 11.86 -8.49
C PHE A 116 -2.64 12.13 -10.01
N LEU A 117 -3.80 12.54 -10.52
CA LEU A 117 -3.92 13.14 -11.86
C LEU A 117 -3.69 14.65 -11.84
N SER A 118 -3.83 15.29 -10.68
CA SER A 118 -3.54 16.70 -10.45
C SER A 118 -2.05 16.92 -10.15
N ASP A 119 -1.50 18.07 -10.56
CA ASP A 119 -0.14 18.48 -10.16
C ASP A 119 -0.05 18.77 -8.65
N ASP A 120 -1.16 19.20 -8.05
CA ASP A 120 -1.33 19.32 -6.59
C ASP A 120 -1.87 17.99 -6.04
N VAL A 121 -0.98 16.99 -5.95
CA VAL A 121 -1.37 15.62 -5.55
C VAL A 121 -2.02 15.56 -4.18
N LEU A 122 -1.57 16.40 -3.24
CA LEU A 122 -2.05 16.43 -1.86
C LEU A 122 -2.54 17.83 -1.52
N ASN A 123 -3.64 17.90 -0.76
CA ASN A 123 -4.00 19.14 -0.09
C ASN A 123 -3.05 19.37 1.10
N LEU A 124 -2.00 20.17 0.90
CA LEU A 124 -0.96 20.39 1.92
C LEU A 124 -1.47 21.14 3.15
N ASP A 125 -2.55 21.93 3.02
CA ASP A 125 -3.15 22.67 4.14
C ASP A 125 -3.79 21.74 5.19
N GLU A 126 -4.13 20.50 4.80
CA GLU A 126 -4.66 19.48 5.69
C GLU A 126 -3.56 18.68 6.42
N ILE A 127 -2.28 18.94 6.12
CA ILE A 127 -1.15 18.17 6.63
C ILE A 127 -0.38 19.00 7.68
N PRO A 128 -0.22 18.50 8.92
CA PRO A 128 0.64 19.13 9.91
C PRO A 128 2.08 19.31 9.40
N ASN A 129 2.75 20.40 9.79
CA ASN A 129 4.10 20.74 9.31
C ASN A 129 5.11 19.59 9.49
N GLU A 130 5.02 18.83 10.59
CA GLU A 130 5.88 17.68 10.87
C GLU A 130 5.65 16.48 9.94
N ALA A 131 4.50 16.43 9.27
CA ALA A 131 4.07 15.36 8.37
C ALA A 131 4.05 15.77 6.88
N ALA A 132 4.30 17.05 6.59
CA ALA A 132 4.39 17.58 5.23
C ALA A 132 5.54 16.92 4.43
N PRO A 133 5.46 16.84 3.09
CA PRO A 133 6.56 16.35 2.25
C PRO A 133 7.88 17.12 2.47
N PRO A 134 9.04 16.56 2.12
CA PRO A 134 9.21 15.32 1.36
C PRO A 134 9.09 14.06 2.22
N TYR A 135 8.58 12.96 1.65
CA TYR A 135 8.43 11.66 2.30
C TYR A 135 9.65 10.77 2.08
N ASP A 136 9.89 9.86 3.01
CA ASP A 136 10.94 8.84 2.94
C ASP A 136 10.46 7.60 2.16
N LEU A 137 9.17 7.28 2.25
CA LEU A 137 8.55 6.15 1.56
C LEU A 137 7.12 6.52 1.13
N ILE A 138 6.74 6.11 -0.08
CA ILE A 138 5.35 6.08 -0.54
C ILE A 138 4.88 4.63 -0.65
N ILE A 139 3.67 4.34 -0.17
CA ILE A 139 2.98 3.06 -0.37
C ILE A 139 1.72 3.32 -1.20
N ALA A 140 1.53 2.57 -2.29
CA ALA A 140 0.37 2.69 -3.18
C ALA A 140 -0.18 1.30 -3.54
N MET A 141 -1.23 0.85 -2.83
CA MET A 141 -1.79 -0.49 -2.98
C MET A 141 -3.13 -0.44 -3.74
N LEU A 142 -3.23 -1.16 -4.85
CA LEU A 142 -4.46 -1.38 -5.63
C LEU A 142 -5.15 -0.08 -6.10
N CYS A 143 -4.39 1.01 -6.35
CA CYS A 143 -4.99 2.34 -6.56
C CYS A 143 -4.56 3.04 -7.86
N LEU A 144 -3.31 2.90 -8.32
CA LEU A 144 -2.75 3.76 -9.36
C LEU A 144 -3.38 3.53 -10.74
N GLU A 145 -3.75 2.29 -11.06
CA GLU A 145 -4.32 1.92 -12.36
C GLU A 145 -5.77 2.39 -12.53
N VAL A 146 -6.49 2.70 -11.44
CA VAL A 146 -7.94 2.94 -11.49
C VAL A 146 -8.30 4.26 -12.18
N PRO A 147 -7.68 5.42 -11.86
CA PRO A 147 -8.03 6.67 -12.54
C PRO A 147 -7.18 6.94 -13.80
N CYS A 148 -6.15 6.13 -14.09
CA CYS A 148 -5.32 6.30 -15.28
C CYS A 148 -6.05 5.76 -16.51
N VAL A 149 -6.16 6.58 -17.56
CA VAL A 149 -6.87 6.22 -18.80
C VAL A 149 -5.99 5.49 -19.80
N ASP A 150 -4.66 5.60 -19.64
CA ASP A 150 -3.65 5.04 -20.52
C ASP A 150 -2.30 4.89 -19.81
N PHE A 151 -1.32 4.32 -20.51
CA PHE A 151 0.04 4.13 -20.01
C PHE A 151 0.72 5.45 -19.63
N GLU A 152 0.51 6.52 -20.40
CA GLU A 152 1.15 7.81 -20.17
C GLU A 152 0.65 8.49 -18.89
N SER A 153 -0.67 8.47 -18.65
CA SER A 153 -1.27 8.95 -17.40
C SER A 153 -0.78 8.16 -16.18
N PHE A 154 -0.54 6.86 -16.32
CA PHE A 154 0.07 6.02 -15.28
C PHE A 154 1.53 6.43 -14.98
N VAL A 155 2.36 6.64 -16.01
CA VAL A 155 3.72 7.16 -15.86
C VAL A 155 3.72 8.54 -15.20
N ASN A 156 2.79 9.41 -15.60
CA ASN A 156 2.69 10.76 -15.06
C ASN A 156 2.26 10.76 -13.59
N ALA A 157 1.33 9.88 -13.18
CA ALA A 157 0.97 9.69 -11.78
C ALA A 157 2.19 9.30 -10.94
N LEU A 158 2.98 8.32 -11.41
CA LEU A 158 4.23 7.91 -10.73
C LEU A 158 5.26 9.04 -10.65
N LYS A 159 5.42 9.85 -11.71
CA LYS A 159 6.31 11.04 -11.71
C LYS A 159 5.87 12.07 -10.67
N ARG A 160 4.56 12.30 -10.52
CA ARG A 160 4.04 13.23 -9.51
C ARG A 160 4.30 12.72 -8.09
N LEU A 161 4.09 11.42 -7.85
CA LEU A 161 4.46 10.79 -6.57
C LEU A 161 5.98 10.86 -6.31
N ASN A 162 6.81 10.68 -7.34
CA ASN A 162 8.26 10.82 -7.22
C ASN A 162 8.65 12.22 -6.70
N LYS A 163 7.96 13.29 -7.11
CA LYS A 163 8.22 14.67 -6.62
C LYS A 163 7.98 14.82 -5.12
N LEU A 164 7.09 14.03 -4.53
CA LEU A 164 6.80 14.06 -3.09
C LEU A 164 7.86 13.35 -2.24
N LEU A 165 8.76 12.58 -2.85
CA LEU A 165 9.82 11.84 -2.15
C LEU A 165 11.10 12.68 -1.98
N LYS A 166 11.79 12.47 -0.85
CA LYS A 166 13.17 12.97 -0.67
C LYS A 166 14.13 12.22 -1.59
N ARG A 167 15.33 12.76 -1.79
CA ARG A 167 16.45 12.00 -2.39
C ARG A 167 16.77 10.77 -1.52
N GLY A 168 16.92 9.61 -2.17
CA GLY A 168 17.10 8.32 -1.47
C GLY A 168 15.84 7.80 -0.77
N GLY A 169 14.66 8.37 -1.04
CA GLY A 169 13.39 7.78 -0.68
C GLY A 169 13.00 6.64 -1.64
N GLY A 170 11.84 6.02 -1.41
CA GLY A 170 11.37 4.94 -2.28
C GLY A 170 9.87 4.87 -2.39
N ILE A 171 9.41 3.94 -3.23
CA ILE A 171 8.01 3.62 -3.42
C ILE A 171 7.81 2.11 -3.34
N ILE A 172 6.70 1.70 -2.71
CA ILE A 172 6.17 0.34 -2.79
C ILE A 172 4.82 0.41 -3.48
N ILE A 173 4.72 -0.21 -4.64
CA ILE A 173 3.48 -0.31 -5.42
C ILE A 173 3.04 -1.76 -5.54
N SER A 174 1.74 -2.01 -5.53
CA SER A 174 1.21 -3.37 -5.56
C SER A 174 -0.17 -3.38 -6.16
N SER A 175 -0.40 -4.16 -7.22
CA SER A 175 -1.70 -4.20 -7.90
C SER A 175 -1.89 -5.50 -8.70
N TYR A 176 -2.99 -5.57 -9.44
CA TYR A 176 -3.28 -6.69 -10.33
C TYR A 176 -2.58 -6.54 -11.68
N ILE A 177 -2.06 -7.64 -12.20
CA ILE A 177 -1.53 -7.75 -13.56
C ILE A 177 -2.70 -8.07 -14.49
N GLY A 178 -2.87 -7.31 -15.56
CA GLY A 178 -3.80 -7.61 -16.65
C GLY A 178 -5.29 -7.47 -16.30
N MET A 179 -5.63 -6.84 -15.17
CA MET A 179 -7.03 -6.55 -14.81
C MET A 179 -7.55 -5.35 -15.61
N GLY A 180 -8.76 -5.47 -16.16
CA GLY A 180 -9.40 -4.40 -16.94
C GLY A 180 -10.53 -3.66 -16.22
N THR A 181 -11.08 -4.25 -15.14
CA THR A 181 -12.21 -3.69 -14.40
C THR A 181 -12.15 -4.06 -12.93
N TRP A 182 -12.59 -3.14 -12.07
CA TRP A 182 -12.79 -3.34 -10.64
C TRP A 182 -14.26 -3.17 -10.26
N ASN A 183 -14.81 -4.03 -9.42
CA ASN A 183 -16.23 -4.08 -9.07
C ASN A 183 -16.44 -3.81 -7.58
N VAL A 184 -17.33 -2.88 -7.26
CA VAL A 184 -17.78 -2.65 -5.87
C VAL A 184 -19.28 -2.84 -5.81
N GLY A 185 -19.70 -3.98 -5.25
CA GLY A 185 -21.10 -4.41 -5.30
C GLY A 185 -21.56 -4.59 -6.75
N LYS A 186 -22.49 -3.75 -7.19
CA LYS A 186 -23.02 -3.76 -8.57
C LYS A 186 -22.33 -2.74 -9.50
N LYS A 187 -21.45 -1.89 -8.96
CA LYS A 187 -20.74 -0.87 -9.76
C LYS A 187 -19.47 -1.47 -10.34
N ILE A 188 -19.17 -1.10 -11.59
CA ILE A 188 -17.97 -1.49 -12.31
C ILE A 188 -17.17 -0.21 -12.58
N PHE A 189 -15.90 -0.23 -12.23
CA PHE A 189 -14.92 0.82 -12.42
C PHE A 189 -13.88 0.35 -13.44
N PRO A 190 -13.37 1.23 -14.31
CA PRO A 190 -12.25 0.90 -15.16
C PRO A 190 -11.01 0.60 -14.32
N HIS A 191 -10.15 -0.26 -14.83
CA HIS A 191 -8.81 -0.49 -14.31
C HIS A 191 -7.88 -0.57 -15.50
N LEU A 192 -6.83 0.25 -15.53
CA LEU A 192 -5.87 0.22 -16.63
C LEU A 192 -5.22 -1.16 -16.71
N LYS A 193 -5.37 -1.80 -17.88
CA LYS A 193 -4.86 -3.15 -18.11
C LYS A 193 -3.39 -3.09 -18.48
N LEU A 194 -2.51 -3.36 -17.51
CA LEU A 194 -1.07 -3.42 -17.71
C LEU A 194 -0.50 -4.82 -17.43
N ASN A 195 0.50 -5.21 -18.19
CA ASN A 195 1.34 -6.37 -17.87
C ASN A 195 2.58 -5.95 -17.04
N LEU A 196 3.29 -6.92 -16.45
CA LEU A 196 4.42 -6.63 -15.56
C LEU A 196 5.56 -5.86 -16.25
N THR A 197 5.79 -6.11 -17.55
CA THR A 197 6.82 -5.39 -18.33
C THR A 197 6.45 -3.92 -18.47
N GLU A 198 5.19 -3.62 -18.80
CA GLU A 198 4.69 -2.25 -18.87
C GLU A 198 4.81 -1.55 -17.52
N ILE A 199 4.42 -2.22 -16.43
CA ILE A 199 4.51 -1.66 -15.07
C ILE A 199 5.96 -1.29 -14.74
N LEU A 200 6.92 -2.18 -14.98
CA LEU A 200 8.35 -1.91 -14.73
C LEU A 200 8.87 -0.77 -15.60
N MET A 201 8.53 -0.76 -16.88
CA MET A 201 8.88 0.35 -17.78
C MET A 201 8.33 1.69 -17.27
N ALA A 202 7.10 1.71 -16.76
CA ALA A 202 6.52 2.94 -16.22
C ALA A 202 7.24 3.42 -14.95
N VAL A 203 7.63 2.50 -14.07
CA VAL A 203 8.40 2.78 -12.86
C VAL A 203 9.78 3.35 -13.23
N ASP A 204 10.48 2.76 -14.21
CA ASP A 204 11.75 3.27 -14.75
C ASP A 204 11.59 4.70 -15.32
N MET A 205 10.59 4.88 -16.19
CA MET A 205 10.29 6.17 -16.83
C MET A 205 9.90 7.27 -15.84
N ALA A 206 9.44 6.88 -14.65
CA ALA A 206 9.10 7.80 -13.56
C ALA A 206 10.29 8.16 -12.65
N GLY A 207 11.51 7.70 -12.97
CA GLY A 207 12.71 8.01 -12.22
C GLY A 207 12.89 7.16 -10.96
N PHE A 208 12.41 5.93 -11.00
CA PHE A 208 12.69 4.93 -9.97
C PHE A 208 13.62 3.84 -10.50
N GLY A 209 14.37 3.19 -9.62
CA GLY A 209 15.29 2.11 -9.96
C GLY A 209 15.50 1.10 -8.82
N ASN A 210 16.49 0.22 -8.99
CA ASN A 210 16.86 -0.81 -8.01
C ASN A 210 15.69 -1.74 -7.62
N HIS A 211 14.85 -2.18 -8.55
CA HIS A 211 13.59 -2.86 -8.21
C HIS A 211 13.77 -4.18 -7.44
N ASP A 212 12.98 -4.37 -6.38
CA ASP A 212 12.65 -5.70 -5.83
C ASP A 212 11.23 -6.03 -6.27
N VAL A 213 11.09 -7.08 -7.07
CA VAL A 213 9.87 -7.43 -7.79
C VAL A 213 9.39 -8.79 -7.33
N ARG A 214 8.15 -8.86 -6.86
CA ARG A 214 7.44 -10.09 -6.55
C ARG A 214 6.18 -10.16 -7.40
N SER A 215 5.94 -11.31 -8.03
CA SER A 215 4.71 -11.58 -8.76
C SER A 215 4.14 -12.93 -8.38
N TYR A 216 2.82 -13.02 -8.31
CA TYR A 216 2.10 -14.22 -7.91
C TYR A 216 1.06 -14.58 -8.96
N SER A 217 0.92 -15.88 -9.21
CA SER A 217 -0.12 -16.42 -10.08
C SER A 217 -1.51 -16.07 -9.54
N PRO A 218 -2.51 -15.92 -10.42
CA PRO A 218 -3.86 -15.59 -10.00
C PRO A 218 -4.41 -16.68 -9.10
N ILE A 219 -5.04 -16.28 -7.99
CA ILE A 219 -5.71 -17.19 -7.08
C ILE A 219 -7.15 -17.36 -7.59
N LEU A 220 -7.62 -18.61 -7.63
CA LEU A 220 -9.01 -18.92 -7.94
C LEU A 220 -9.93 -18.16 -6.97
N SER A 221 -10.62 -17.16 -7.51
CA SER A 221 -11.56 -16.33 -6.78
C SER A 221 -12.98 -16.78 -7.12
N LYS A 222 -13.87 -16.80 -6.12
CA LYS A 222 -15.31 -16.99 -6.34
C LYS A 222 -15.96 -15.78 -7.02
N HIS A 223 -15.30 -14.63 -6.98
CA HIS A 223 -15.71 -13.43 -7.70
C HIS A 223 -15.20 -13.49 -9.14
N PRO A 224 -15.95 -12.92 -10.11
CA PRO A 224 -15.68 -13.00 -11.55
C PRO A 224 -14.54 -12.07 -12.00
N TRP A 225 -13.48 -11.94 -11.21
CA TRP A 225 -12.31 -11.13 -11.53
C TRP A 225 -11.48 -11.83 -12.60
N GLN A 226 -11.19 -11.12 -13.70
CA GLN A 226 -10.25 -11.57 -14.71
C GLN A 226 -8.95 -10.78 -14.55
N TYR A 227 -7.89 -11.46 -14.11
CA TYR A 227 -6.57 -10.91 -13.92
C TYR A 227 -5.53 -12.03 -14.12
N ASN A 228 -4.32 -11.65 -14.52
CA ASN A 228 -3.22 -12.56 -14.88
C ASN A 228 -2.24 -12.81 -13.73
N GLY A 229 -2.40 -12.10 -12.62
CA GLY A 229 -1.55 -12.23 -11.43
C GLY A 229 -1.61 -11.00 -10.55
N TYR A 230 -0.81 -11.02 -9.48
CA TYR A 230 -0.63 -9.90 -8.57
C TYR A 230 0.85 -9.55 -8.54
N TYR A 231 1.20 -8.27 -8.47
CA TYR A 231 2.57 -7.81 -8.33
C TYR A 231 2.74 -6.98 -7.06
N CYS A 232 3.94 -7.00 -6.49
CA CYS A 232 4.42 -6.03 -5.51
C CYS A 232 5.85 -5.63 -5.90
N ILE A 233 6.09 -4.33 -6.05
CA ILE A 233 7.36 -3.76 -6.49
C ILE A 233 7.82 -2.72 -5.46
N ALA A 234 9.02 -2.90 -4.93
CA ALA A 234 9.72 -1.90 -4.13
C ALA A 234 10.84 -1.27 -4.95
N SER A 235 10.85 0.06 -5.09
CA SER A 235 11.83 0.79 -5.90
C SER A 235 12.36 2.02 -5.19
N GLU A 236 13.59 2.42 -5.51
CA GLU A 236 14.23 3.62 -4.98
C GLU A 236 14.08 4.79 -5.96
N LYS A 237 13.95 6.00 -5.42
CA LYS A 237 14.04 7.23 -6.22
C LYS A 237 15.49 7.46 -6.63
N LEU A 238 15.72 7.62 -7.93
CA LEU A 238 17.02 7.94 -8.54
C LEU A 238 17.39 9.42 -8.40
#